data_AF-A0A3R8QCP5-F1
#
_entry.id   AF-A0A3R8QCP5-F1
#
_cell.length_a   1.000
_cell.length_b   1.000
_cell.length_c   1.000
_cell.angle_alpha   90.00
_cell.angle_beta   90.00
_cell.angle_gamma   90.00
#
_symmetry.space_group_name_H-M   'P 1'
#
loop_
_entity.id
_entity.type
_entity.pdbx_description
1 polymer ?
#
loop_
_entity_poly.entity_id
_entity_poly.type
_entity_poly.pdbx_seq_one_letter_code
_entity_poly.pdbx_strand_id
1 'polypeptide(L)'
;MHSTRARWLGELADQPSTAWFALARHDDPDPEGDPAPDPADPDRDPEPEGDPDPDDALGEAGKKALQRERAAATKARREAAEAKRRADAAERKAREYEDRDKTELERATGRADEATKRAEAATARAVKAEVKALASDSFADPSDAAAFLDLSRYTDDDGEIDTDAIQTDLDDLLERKPHLKRAAADSAVAPKAKPKPDPGQGSRTPPAPVDYRDASREELDKELARLGIRL
;
A
#
# COMPACT_ATOMS: atom_id res chain seq x y z
N MET A 1 21.94 -5.35 -27.61
CA MET A 1 21.68 -5.70 -26.20
C MET A 1 20.17 -5.77 -26.05
N HIS A 2 19.66 -7.00 -26.06
CA HIS A 2 18.23 -7.28 -26.21
C HIS A 2 17.53 -7.25 -24.85
N SER A 3 16.37 -6.58 -24.82
CA SER A 3 15.49 -6.38 -23.67
C SER A 3 14.81 -7.68 -23.24
N THR A 4 15.00 -8.09 -21.99
CA THR A 4 14.31 -9.22 -21.35
C THR A 4 13.40 -8.72 -20.24
N ARG A 5 12.13 -8.43 -20.57
CA ARG A 5 11.02 -8.34 -19.60
C ARG A 5 9.71 -8.77 -20.27
N ALA A 6 9.32 -10.04 -20.10
CA ALA A 6 7.92 -10.50 -20.16
C ALA A 6 7.87 -12.03 -20.02
N ARG A 7 7.51 -12.54 -18.83
CA ARG A 7 6.84 -13.84 -18.64
C ARG A 7 6.63 -14.10 -17.15
N TRP A 8 5.53 -13.60 -16.60
CA TRP A 8 4.87 -14.15 -15.41
C TRP A 8 3.41 -13.70 -15.45
N LEU A 9 2.62 -14.44 -16.22
CA LEU A 9 1.16 -14.39 -16.24
C LEU A 9 0.69 -15.78 -16.65
N GLY A 10 0.28 -16.56 -15.66
CA GLY A 10 -0.19 -17.94 -15.77
C GLY A 10 -0.58 -18.44 -14.39
N GLU A 11 -1.72 -19.12 -14.31
CA GLU A 11 -2.32 -19.73 -13.13
C GLU A 11 -2.99 -18.79 -12.10
N LEU A 12 -4.31 -18.61 -12.25
CA LEU A 12 -5.32 -18.70 -11.18
C LEU A 12 -6.71 -18.38 -11.75
N ALA A 13 -7.27 -19.35 -12.49
CA ALA A 13 -8.67 -19.35 -12.87
C ALA A 13 -9.20 -20.77 -12.67
N ASP A 14 -9.60 -21.10 -11.43
CA ASP A 14 -10.69 -22.04 -11.17
C ASP A 14 -11.05 -22.02 -9.67
N GLN A 15 -12.11 -21.30 -9.31
CA GLN A 15 -12.97 -21.66 -8.17
C GLN A 15 -14.41 -21.19 -8.45
N PRO A 16 -15.42 -22.10 -8.38
CA PRO A 16 -16.81 -21.79 -8.66
C PRO A 16 -17.51 -21.21 -7.43
N SER A 17 -17.78 -19.91 -7.41
CA SER A 17 -18.61 -19.29 -6.38
C SER A 17 -20.10 -19.42 -6.72
N THR A 18 -20.74 -20.31 -5.98
CA THR A 18 -22.16 -20.53 -5.73
C THR A 18 -23.09 -19.34 -6.04
N ALA A 19 -24.05 -19.63 -6.90
CA ALA A 19 -25.24 -18.85 -7.17
C ALA A 19 -26.15 -18.71 -5.94
N TRP A 20 -26.48 -17.48 -5.53
CA TRP A 20 -27.64 -17.24 -4.64
C TRP A 20 -28.48 -15.98 -4.97
N PHE A 21 -28.12 -15.10 -5.90
CA PHE A 21 -29.04 -13.99 -6.25
C PHE A 21 -29.09 -13.72 -7.77
N ALA A 22 -29.84 -14.56 -8.49
CA ALA A 22 -30.29 -14.27 -9.85
C ALA A 22 -31.78 -13.91 -9.82
N LEU A 23 -32.08 -12.62 -9.60
CA LEU A 23 -33.44 -12.08 -9.59
C LEU A 23 -33.85 -11.68 -11.03
N ALA A 24 -33.96 -12.68 -11.92
CA ALA A 24 -34.56 -12.50 -13.24
C ALA A 24 -35.19 -13.83 -13.70
N ARG A 25 -36.40 -14.09 -13.22
CA ARG A 25 -37.33 -15.08 -13.79
C ARG A 25 -38.76 -14.62 -13.55
N HIS A 26 -39.35 -14.03 -14.58
CA HIS A 26 -40.67 -14.48 -15.04
C HIS A 26 -40.86 -14.00 -16.48
N ASP A 27 -40.51 -14.87 -17.40
CA ASP A 27 -41.06 -14.87 -18.75
C ASP A 27 -41.40 -16.34 -18.99
N ASP A 28 -42.69 -16.64 -18.95
CA ASP A 28 -43.26 -17.93 -19.39
C ASP A 28 -44.37 -17.59 -20.40
N PRO A 29 -44.53 -18.41 -21.46
CA PRO A 29 -45.12 -18.02 -22.73
C PRO A 29 -46.64 -18.25 -22.84
N ASP A 30 -47.20 -17.53 -23.81
CA ASP A 30 -48.44 -17.64 -24.62
C ASP A 30 -49.47 -18.77 -24.30
N PRO A 31 -50.78 -18.50 -24.48
CA PRO A 31 -51.37 -19.02 -25.72
C PRO A 31 -52.47 -18.19 -26.40
N GLU A 32 -52.51 -18.39 -27.72
CA GLU A 32 -53.51 -18.09 -28.74
C GLU A 32 -54.99 -18.10 -28.29
N GLY A 33 -55.76 -17.17 -28.85
CA GLY A 33 -57.22 -17.18 -28.80
C GLY A 33 -57.84 -16.25 -29.84
N ASP A 34 -58.11 -16.77 -31.03
CA ASP A 34 -58.99 -16.17 -32.03
C ASP A 34 -60.45 -16.60 -31.73
N PRO A 35 -61.44 -15.69 -31.85
CA PRO A 35 -62.53 -16.01 -32.78
C PRO A 35 -63.17 -14.79 -33.49
N ALA A 36 -63.25 -14.86 -34.82
CA ALA A 36 -64.44 -14.75 -35.71
C ALA A 36 -65.50 -13.59 -35.58
N PRO A 37 -66.29 -13.28 -36.65
CA PRO A 37 -66.54 -11.91 -37.13
C PRO A 37 -67.98 -11.32 -37.04
N ASP A 38 -68.07 -10.01 -37.38
CA ASP A 38 -69.18 -9.13 -37.86
C ASP A 38 -70.25 -8.61 -36.86
N PRO A 39 -70.92 -7.43 -37.03
CA PRO A 39 -71.31 -6.76 -38.29
C PRO A 39 -70.99 -5.25 -38.44
N ALA A 40 -71.07 -4.79 -39.69
CA ALA A 40 -71.12 -3.40 -40.14
C ALA A 40 -72.24 -2.55 -39.50
N ASP A 41 -72.04 -1.23 -39.37
CA ASP A 41 -72.66 -0.18 -40.23
C ASP A 41 -72.25 1.24 -39.72
N PRO A 42 -72.76 2.36 -40.28
CA PRO A 42 -72.09 3.28 -41.19
C PRO A 42 -71.65 4.58 -40.50
N ASP A 43 -70.69 5.29 -41.09
CA ASP A 43 -70.68 6.76 -41.19
C ASP A 43 -69.30 7.20 -41.67
N ARG A 44 -69.17 7.21 -43.00
CA ARG A 44 -68.04 7.81 -43.69
C ARG A 44 -68.44 9.25 -43.98
N ASP A 45 -68.20 10.13 -43.02
CA ASP A 45 -68.25 11.57 -43.25
C ASP A 45 -67.11 11.94 -44.24
N PRO A 46 -67.36 12.78 -45.25
CA PRO A 46 -66.36 13.12 -46.26
C PRO A 46 -65.19 13.92 -45.65
N GLU A 47 -63.98 13.60 -46.08
CA GLU A 47 -62.76 14.36 -45.79
C GLU A 47 -62.98 15.85 -46.09
N PRO A 48 -62.60 16.78 -45.19
CA PRO A 48 -62.53 18.18 -45.57
C PRO A 48 -61.45 18.35 -46.63
N GLU A 49 -61.86 18.82 -47.80
CA GLU A 49 -60.99 19.30 -48.87
C GLU A 49 -59.88 20.17 -48.28
N GLY A 50 -58.64 19.88 -48.68
CA GLY A 50 -57.46 20.56 -48.19
C GLY A 50 -57.56 22.07 -48.36
N ASP A 51 -57.53 22.77 -47.25
CA ASP A 51 -57.28 24.21 -47.21
C ASP A 51 -55.98 24.48 -47.99
N PRO A 52 -55.93 25.43 -48.94
CA PRO A 52 -54.70 25.74 -49.65
C PRO A 52 -53.64 26.16 -48.64
N ASP A 53 -52.45 25.58 -48.76
CA ASP A 53 -51.30 25.92 -47.92
C ASP A 53 -51.16 27.46 -47.92
N PRO A 54 -51.07 28.17 -46.78
CA PRO A 54 -50.99 29.64 -46.76
C PRO A 54 -49.80 30.19 -47.56
N ASP A 55 -48.83 29.32 -47.88
CA ASP A 55 -47.70 29.59 -48.75
C ASP A 55 -48.11 29.70 -50.25
N ASP A 56 -49.27 29.15 -50.67
CA ASP A 56 -49.82 29.19 -52.05
C ASP A 56 -50.45 30.53 -52.45
N ALA A 57 -50.80 31.39 -51.49
CA ALA A 57 -51.31 32.74 -51.74
C ALA A 57 -50.22 33.75 -52.15
N LEU A 58 -48.94 33.36 -52.00
CA LEU A 58 -47.77 34.14 -52.37
C LEU A 58 -47.21 33.54 -53.68
N GLY A 59 -47.16 34.32 -54.77
CA GLY A 59 -46.61 33.83 -56.05
C GLY A 59 -45.19 33.26 -55.94
N GLU A 60 -44.68 32.60 -56.98
CA GLU A 60 -43.38 31.88 -57.01
C GLU A 60 -42.19 32.61 -56.34
N ALA A 61 -42.12 33.94 -56.47
CA ALA A 61 -41.09 34.76 -55.84
C ALA A 61 -41.19 34.82 -54.30
N GLY A 62 -42.41 34.83 -53.74
CA GLY A 62 -42.66 34.84 -52.29
C GLY A 62 -42.34 33.52 -51.63
N LYS A 63 -42.76 32.39 -52.24
CA LYS A 63 -42.38 31.03 -51.79
C LYS A 63 -40.86 30.85 -51.75
N LYS A 64 -40.14 31.33 -52.77
CA LYS A 64 -38.68 31.24 -52.84
C LYS A 64 -37.98 32.10 -51.78
N ALA A 65 -38.51 33.27 -51.44
CA ALA A 65 -37.98 34.11 -50.35
C ALA A 65 -38.16 33.43 -48.99
N LEU A 66 -39.34 32.89 -48.74
CA LEU A 66 -39.70 32.23 -47.49
C LEU A 66 -38.91 30.92 -47.27
N GLN A 67 -38.68 30.14 -48.34
CA GLN A 67 -37.78 28.99 -48.30
C GLN A 67 -36.32 29.37 -47.98
N ARG A 68 -35.81 30.48 -48.53
CA ARG A 68 -34.46 30.96 -48.22
C ARG A 68 -34.31 31.39 -46.77
N GLU A 69 -35.32 32.05 -46.22
CA GLU A 69 -35.36 32.46 -44.81
C GLU A 69 -35.42 31.24 -43.88
N ARG A 70 -36.34 30.29 -44.13
CA ARG A 70 -36.43 29.04 -43.37
C ARG A 70 -35.12 28.25 -43.43
N ALA A 71 -34.45 28.21 -44.58
CA ALA A 71 -33.15 27.56 -44.75
C ALA A 71 -32.04 28.28 -43.95
N ALA A 72 -31.99 29.61 -43.98
CA ALA A 72 -31.04 30.42 -43.23
C ALA A 72 -31.24 30.25 -41.71
N ALA A 73 -32.48 30.29 -41.23
CA ALA A 73 -32.82 30.07 -39.82
C ALA A 73 -32.44 28.66 -39.36
N THR A 74 -32.68 27.64 -40.19
CA THR A 74 -32.28 26.26 -39.88
C THR A 74 -30.76 26.11 -39.82
N LYS A 75 -30.04 26.73 -40.75
CA LYS A 75 -28.56 26.73 -40.76
C LYS A 75 -28.01 27.42 -39.52
N ALA A 76 -28.49 28.62 -39.19
CA ALA A 76 -28.08 29.36 -38.00
C ALA A 76 -28.37 28.57 -36.72
N ARG A 77 -29.53 27.91 -36.62
CA ARG A 77 -29.88 27.04 -35.49
C ARG A 77 -28.94 25.84 -35.38
N ARG A 78 -28.56 25.21 -36.50
CA ARG A 78 -27.59 24.10 -36.52
C ARG A 78 -26.21 24.57 -36.07
N GLU A 79 -25.72 25.69 -36.61
CA GLU A 79 -24.42 26.27 -36.23
C GLU A 79 -24.39 26.66 -34.75
N ALA A 80 -25.44 27.29 -34.23
CA ALA A 80 -25.56 27.61 -32.81
C ALA A 80 -25.59 26.35 -31.93
N ALA A 81 -26.30 25.30 -32.36
CA ALA A 81 -26.33 24.03 -31.65
C ALA A 81 -24.97 23.33 -31.66
N GLU A 82 -24.24 23.35 -32.78
CA GLU A 82 -22.88 22.81 -32.87
C GLU A 82 -21.88 23.60 -32.02
N ALA A 83 -21.95 24.93 -32.06
CA ALA A 83 -21.12 25.80 -31.23
C ALA A 83 -21.36 25.53 -29.75
N LYS A 84 -22.63 25.42 -29.32
CA LYS A 84 -22.98 25.06 -27.96
C LYS A 84 -22.43 23.68 -27.58
N ARG A 85 -22.62 22.67 -28.43
CA ARG A 85 -22.07 21.31 -28.18
C ARG A 85 -20.55 21.31 -28.03
N ARG A 86 -19.84 22.11 -28.84
CA ARG A 86 -18.38 22.24 -28.74
C ARG A 86 -17.96 22.95 -27.47
N ALA A 87 -18.66 24.01 -27.07
CA ALA A 87 -18.42 24.72 -25.82
C ALA A 87 -18.63 23.80 -24.61
N ASP A 88 -19.76 23.08 -24.55
CA ASP A 88 -20.06 22.14 -23.47
C ASP A 88 -19.01 21.01 -23.41
N ALA A 89 -18.53 20.53 -24.56
CA ALA A 89 -17.50 19.50 -24.62
C ALA A 89 -16.13 20.01 -24.16
N ALA A 90 -15.78 21.25 -24.49
CA ALA A 90 -14.55 21.89 -24.02
C ALA A 90 -14.59 22.13 -22.51
N GLU A 91 -15.72 22.59 -21.98
CA GLU A 91 -15.92 22.80 -20.55
C GLU A 91 -15.83 21.50 -19.76
N ARG A 92 -16.46 20.41 -20.25
CA ARG A 92 -16.34 19.09 -19.61
C ARG A 92 -14.89 18.62 -19.54
N LYS A 93 -14.13 18.77 -20.63
CA LYS A 93 -12.71 18.41 -20.66
C LYS A 93 -11.88 19.28 -19.72
N ALA A 94 -12.14 20.59 -19.68
CA ALA A 94 -11.45 21.49 -18.76
C ALA A 94 -11.68 21.08 -17.30
N ARG A 95 -12.93 20.77 -16.93
CA ARG A 95 -13.27 20.26 -15.59
C ARG A 95 -12.57 18.94 -15.27
N GLU A 96 -12.56 17.99 -16.20
CA GLU A 96 -11.87 16.70 -16.01
C GLU A 96 -10.36 16.89 -15.76
N TYR A 97 -9.71 17.78 -16.51
CA TYR A 97 -8.30 18.11 -16.28
C TYR A 97 -8.08 18.78 -14.93
N GLU A 98 -8.91 19.76 -14.57
CA GLU A 98 -8.80 20.42 -13.26
C GLU A 98 -9.02 19.43 -12.11
N ASP A 99 -10.01 18.55 -12.20
CA ASP A 99 -10.32 17.58 -11.15
C ASP A 99 -9.21 16.53 -11.04
N ARG A 100 -8.69 16.05 -12.18
CA ARG A 100 -7.54 15.14 -12.20
C ARG A 100 -6.31 15.81 -11.58
N ASP A 101 -5.99 17.02 -12.01
CA ASP A 101 -4.77 17.72 -11.56
C ASP A 101 -4.87 18.09 -10.07
N LYS A 102 -6.05 18.50 -9.58
CA LYS A 102 -6.30 18.66 -8.13
C LYS A 102 -6.10 17.34 -7.38
N THR A 103 -6.65 16.24 -7.90
CA THR A 103 -6.51 14.92 -7.26
C THR A 103 -5.04 14.44 -7.26
N GLU A 104 -4.30 14.71 -8.33
CA GLU A 104 -2.86 14.38 -8.42
C GLU A 104 -2.05 15.25 -7.46
N LEU A 105 -2.36 16.55 -7.37
CA LEU A 105 -1.74 17.46 -6.41
C LEU A 105 -1.97 16.98 -4.97
N GLU A 106 -3.22 16.66 -4.59
CA GLU A 106 -3.55 16.17 -3.25
C GLU A 106 -2.84 14.85 -2.90
N ARG A 107 -2.70 13.94 -3.87
CA ARG A 107 -1.91 12.72 -3.69
C ARG A 107 -0.42 13.01 -3.55
N ALA A 108 0.10 13.96 -4.32
CA ALA A 108 1.51 14.34 -4.25
C ALA A 108 1.83 15.03 -2.92
N THR A 109 0.99 15.95 -2.45
CA THR A 109 1.12 16.59 -1.14
C THR A 109 1.00 15.58 -0.01
N GLY A 110 0.01 14.67 -0.08
CA GLY A 110 -0.12 13.61 0.92
C GLY A 110 1.10 12.70 1.02
N ARG A 111 1.70 12.31 -0.12
CA ARG A 111 2.96 11.55 -0.14
C ARG A 111 4.14 12.34 0.40
N ALA A 112 4.22 13.63 0.09
CA ALA A 112 5.26 14.51 0.61
C ALA A 112 5.17 14.64 2.13
N ASP A 113 3.97 14.92 2.67
CA ASP A 113 3.73 15.03 4.11
C ASP A 113 4.08 13.73 4.85
N GLU A 114 3.69 12.58 4.29
CA GLU A 114 4.07 11.28 4.85
C GLU A 114 5.59 11.04 4.80
N ALA A 115 6.26 11.44 3.72
CA ALA A 115 7.70 11.32 3.60
C ALA A 115 8.42 12.20 4.63
N THR A 116 7.98 13.45 4.80
CA THR A 116 8.50 14.37 5.81
C THR A 116 8.34 13.81 7.22
N LYS A 117 7.13 13.34 7.58
CA LYS A 117 6.88 12.71 8.89
C LYS A 117 7.76 11.49 9.14
N ARG A 118 8.00 10.67 8.10
CA ARG A 118 8.89 9.51 8.19
C ARG A 118 10.35 9.93 8.40
N ALA A 119 10.80 10.97 7.69
CA ALA A 119 12.13 11.53 7.83
C ALA A 119 12.34 12.11 9.24
N GLU A 120 11.45 12.98 9.72
CA GLU A 120 11.48 13.54 11.08
C GLU A 120 11.54 12.45 12.15
N ALA A 121 10.72 11.41 12.01
CA ALA A 121 10.72 10.29 12.94
C ALA A 121 12.03 9.47 12.88
N ALA A 122 12.67 9.37 11.71
CA ALA A 122 13.96 8.71 11.57
C ALA A 122 15.07 9.53 12.25
N THR A 123 15.10 10.84 12.02
CA THR A 123 16.05 11.76 12.65
C THR A 123 15.90 11.77 14.17
N ALA A 124 14.67 11.84 14.70
CA ALA A 124 14.43 11.76 16.14
C ALA A 124 14.94 10.45 16.76
N ARG A 125 14.82 9.32 16.04
CA ARG A 125 15.40 8.04 16.49
C ARG A 125 16.92 8.04 16.43
N ALA A 126 17.51 8.66 15.40
CA ALA A 126 18.95 8.79 15.26
C ALA A 126 19.55 9.63 16.38
N VAL A 127 19.00 10.82 16.67
CA VAL A 127 19.42 11.67 17.80
C VAL A 127 19.33 10.91 19.12
N LYS A 128 18.22 10.21 19.36
CA LYS A 128 18.06 9.40 20.57
C LYS A 128 19.11 8.30 20.67
N ALA A 129 19.47 7.67 19.55
CA ALA A 129 20.51 6.65 19.52
C ALA A 129 21.89 7.25 19.79
N GLU A 130 22.18 8.42 19.22
CA GLU A 130 23.44 9.13 19.41
C GLU A 130 23.63 9.57 20.86
N VAL A 131 22.61 10.17 21.47
CA VAL A 131 22.61 10.53 22.89
C VAL A 131 22.88 9.30 23.76
N LYS A 132 22.25 8.16 23.45
CA LYS A 132 22.49 6.90 24.18
C LYS A 132 23.89 6.35 23.98
N ALA A 133 24.45 6.51 22.78
CA ALA A 133 25.80 6.07 22.48
C ALA A 133 26.83 6.91 23.25
N LEU A 134 26.72 8.24 23.22
CA LEU A 134 27.60 9.13 23.97
C LEU A 134 27.45 8.98 25.49
N ALA A 135 26.22 8.71 25.96
CA ALA A 135 25.96 8.48 27.37
C ALA A 135 26.42 7.10 27.89
N SER A 136 26.76 6.14 27.01
CA SER A 136 27.00 4.74 27.42
C SER A 136 28.11 4.57 28.46
N ASP A 137 29.12 5.43 28.38
CA ASP A 137 30.32 5.29 29.20
C ASP A 137 30.22 6.03 30.54
N SER A 138 29.47 7.14 30.56
CA SER A 138 29.41 8.11 31.66
C SER A 138 28.15 7.99 32.52
N PHE A 139 27.01 7.55 31.96
CA PHE A 139 25.74 7.44 32.68
C PHE A 139 25.51 6.02 33.22
N ALA A 140 24.81 5.92 34.36
CA ALA A 140 24.41 4.64 34.93
C ALA A 140 23.34 3.94 34.04
N ASP A 141 22.39 4.71 33.50
CA ASP A 141 21.46 4.29 32.45
C ASP A 141 21.52 5.30 31.28
N PRO A 142 21.95 4.89 30.08
CA PRO A 142 21.96 5.77 28.90
C PRO A 142 20.58 6.27 28.48
N SER A 143 19.50 5.59 28.89
CA SER A 143 18.13 6.01 28.61
C SER A 143 17.71 7.21 29.45
N ASP A 144 18.28 7.41 30.64
CA ASP A 144 18.01 8.58 31.47
C ASP A 144 18.51 9.85 30.81
N ALA A 145 19.69 9.81 30.17
CA ALA A 145 20.23 10.92 29.42
C ALA A 145 19.24 11.44 28.35
N ALA A 146 18.69 10.52 27.55
CA ALA A 146 17.70 10.86 26.53
C ALA A 146 16.33 11.33 27.10
N ALA A 147 16.05 11.10 28.39
CA ALA A 147 14.83 11.56 29.05
C ALA A 147 14.98 12.97 29.66
N PHE A 148 16.19 13.38 30.01
CA PHE A 148 16.46 14.69 30.62
C PHE A 148 16.87 15.78 29.62
N LEU A 149 17.26 15.41 28.40
CA LEU A 149 17.66 16.34 27.35
C LEU A 149 16.52 16.62 26.37
N ASP A 150 16.46 17.85 25.85
CA ASP A 150 15.58 18.20 24.74
C ASP A 150 16.22 17.77 23.42
N LEU A 151 15.79 16.63 22.90
CA LEU A 151 16.36 16.01 21.70
C LEU A 151 16.16 16.87 20.43
N SER A 152 15.16 17.75 20.41
CA SER A 152 14.82 18.53 19.22
C SER A 152 15.85 19.64 18.92
N ARG A 153 16.67 20.01 19.91
CA ARG A 153 17.66 21.08 19.79
C ARG A 153 18.98 20.66 19.13
N TYR A 154 19.19 19.35 18.97
CA TYR A 154 20.45 18.77 18.47
C TYR A 154 20.41 18.43 16.99
N THR A 155 19.40 18.93 16.27
CA THR A 155 19.26 18.73 14.85
C THR A 155 19.08 20.08 14.19
N ASP A 156 19.79 20.31 13.10
CA ASP A 156 19.60 21.49 12.26
C ASP A 156 18.48 21.30 11.23
N ASP A 157 18.24 22.32 10.39
CA ASP A 157 17.22 22.28 9.35
C ASP A 157 17.53 21.25 8.25
N ASP A 158 18.80 20.83 8.11
CA ASP A 158 19.25 19.83 7.14
C ASP A 158 19.14 18.39 7.68
N GLY A 159 18.91 18.22 8.99
CA GLY A 159 18.79 16.93 9.65
C GLY A 159 20.10 16.39 10.22
N GLU A 160 21.17 17.19 10.23
CA GLU A 160 22.46 16.83 10.80
C GLU A 160 22.43 16.93 12.32
N ILE A 161 23.13 16.00 12.99
CA ILE A 161 23.12 15.88 14.45
C ILE A 161 24.34 16.61 15.02
N ASP A 162 24.10 17.57 15.91
CA ASP A 162 25.17 18.29 16.62
C ASP A 162 25.68 17.46 17.81
N THR A 163 26.68 16.61 17.54
CA THR A 163 27.31 15.73 18.53
C THR A 163 28.03 16.51 19.63
N ASP A 164 28.62 17.66 19.29
CA ASP A 164 29.40 18.47 20.23
C ASP A 164 28.48 19.14 21.25
N ALA A 165 27.32 19.64 20.80
CA ALA A 165 26.28 20.16 21.68
C ALA A 165 25.70 19.06 22.56
N ILE A 166 25.46 17.85 22.04
CA ILE A 166 25.00 16.71 22.84
C ILE A 166 26.02 16.40 23.94
N GLN A 167 27.31 16.32 23.61
CA GLN A 167 28.34 15.97 24.58
C GLN A 167 28.46 17.03 25.69
N THR A 168 28.43 18.31 25.31
CA THR A 168 28.44 19.43 26.27
C THR A 168 27.25 19.35 27.24
N ASP A 169 26.05 19.14 26.71
CA ASP A 169 24.83 19.05 27.53
C ASP A 169 24.78 17.80 28.42
N LEU A 170 25.37 16.69 27.96
CA LEU A 170 25.53 15.48 28.77
C LEU A 170 26.45 15.72 29.96
N ASP A 171 27.58 16.40 29.76
CA ASP A 171 28.50 16.76 30.84
C ASP A 171 27.83 17.72 31.84
N ASP A 172 27.18 18.78 31.36
CA ASP A 172 26.39 19.70 32.17
C ASP A 172 25.25 19.01 32.94
N LEU A 173 24.66 17.96 32.36
CA LEU A 173 23.63 17.16 33.01
C LEU A 173 24.21 16.35 34.17
N LEU A 174 25.40 15.75 34.00
CA LEU A 174 26.06 15.00 35.06
C LEU A 174 26.52 15.90 36.22
N GLU A 175 26.93 17.13 35.93
CA GLU A 175 27.25 18.12 36.96
C GLU A 175 26.01 18.49 37.79
N ARG A 176 24.88 18.74 37.13
CA ARG A 176 23.61 19.07 37.80
C ARG A 176 22.98 17.87 38.52
N LYS A 177 23.17 16.66 37.99
CA LYS A 177 22.58 15.42 38.47
C LYS A 177 23.64 14.33 38.64
N PRO A 178 24.51 14.44 39.67
CA PRO A 178 25.61 13.51 39.86
C PRO A 178 25.16 12.06 40.15
N HIS A 179 23.93 11.87 40.61
CA HIS A 179 23.33 10.53 40.81
C HIS A 179 23.09 9.76 39.50
N LEU A 180 23.06 10.44 38.36
CA LEU A 180 22.95 9.78 37.05
C LEU A 180 24.31 9.26 36.56
N LYS A 181 25.40 9.72 37.16
CA LYS A 181 26.74 9.28 36.80
C LYS A 181 26.91 7.81 37.15
N ARG A 182 27.49 7.06 36.23
CA ARG A 182 27.91 5.68 36.49
C ARG A 182 28.85 5.67 37.70
N ALA A 183 28.50 4.89 38.72
CA ALA A 183 29.40 4.67 39.84
C ALA A 183 30.72 4.10 39.28
N ALA A 184 31.85 4.70 39.70
CA ALA A 184 33.16 4.17 39.37
C ALA A 184 33.17 2.68 39.71
N ALA A 185 33.66 1.86 38.78
CA ALA A 185 33.67 0.41 38.90
C ALA A 185 34.69 -0.06 39.96
N ASP A 186 34.55 0.35 41.22
CA ASP A 186 35.04 -0.41 42.37
C ASP A 186 34.22 -1.70 42.56
N SER A 187 33.16 -1.87 41.79
CA SER A 187 32.47 -3.14 41.58
C SER A 187 32.62 -3.57 40.12
N ALA A 188 33.86 -3.84 39.71
CA ALA A 188 34.12 -4.93 38.80
C ALA A 188 33.55 -6.21 39.44
N VAL A 189 32.24 -6.43 39.28
CA VAL A 189 31.64 -7.74 39.40
C VAL A 189 32.40 -8.56 38.37
N ALA A 190 33.38 -9.33 38.84
CA ALA A 190 34.05 -10.35 38.08
C ALA A 190 32.98 -11.07 37.25
N PRO A 191 33.21 -11.34 35.95
CA PRO A 191 32.23 -12.02 35.12
C PRO A 191 31.74 -13.22 35.92
N LYS A 192 30.44 -13.26 36.26
CA LYS A 192 29.87 -14.34 37.08
C LYS A 192 30.35 -15.63 36.45
N ALA A 193 31.26 -16.33 37.14
CA ALA A 193 31.87 -17.53 36.61
C ALA A 193 30.73 -18.44 36.18
N LYS A 194 30.67 -18.79 34.89
CA LYS A 194 29.70 -19.76 34.40
C LYS A 194 29.81 -20.98 35.32
N PRO A 195 28.71 -21.54 35.86
CA PRO A 195 28.80 -22.74 36.68
C PRO A 195 29.58 -23.78 35.89
N LYS A 196 30.59 -24.38 36.54
CA LYS A 196 31.42 -25.42 35.91
C LYS A 196 30.46 -26.49 35.35
N PRO A 197 30.60 -26.91 34.09
CA PRO A 197 29.79 -27.99 33.53
C PRO A 197 29.89 -29.22 34.43
N ASP A 198 28.74 -29.83 34.76
CA ASP A 198 28.70 -31.07 35.53
C ASP A 198 29.53 -32.15 34.82
N PRO A 199 30.56 -32.74 35.48
CA PRO A 199 31.38 -33.82 34.92
C PRO A 199 30.57 -35.02 34.40
N GLY A 200 29.31 -35.19 34.82
CA GLY A 200 28.41 -36.24 34.39
C GLY A 200 27.66 -35.97 33.08
N GLN A 201 27.64 -34.74 32.55
CA GLN A 201 26.82 -34.36 31.40
C GLN A 201 27.58 -34.25 30.06
N GLY A 202 28.87 -34.51 30.03
CA GLY A 202 29.67 -34.55 28.80
C GLY A 202 29.62 -35.91 28.09
N SER A 203 29.66 -35.88 26.75
CA SER A 203 29.87 -37.07 25.92
C SER A 203 31.20 -37.74 26.32
N ARG A 204 31.12 -38.87 27.03
CA ARG A 204 32.30 -39.69 27.31
C ARG A 204 32.80 -40.24 25.98
N THR A 205 34.01 -39.85 25.58
CA THR A 205 34.69 -40.49 24.45
C THR A 205 34.85 -41.97 24.80
N PRO A 206 34.25 -42.91 24.03
CA PRO A 206 34.48 -44.32 24.29
C PRO A 206 35.98 -44.61 24.10
N PRO A 207 36.59 -45.47 24.93
CA PRO A 207 37.99 -45.84 24.74
C PRO A 207 38.17 -46.43 23.33
N ALA A 208 39.31 -46.13 22.72
CA ALA A 208 39.66 -46.69 21.41
C ALA A 208 39.57 -48.23 21.45
N PRO A 209 39.10 -48.89 20.38
CA PRO A 209 39.04 -50.35 20.35
C PRO A 209 40.44 -50.92 20.51
N VAL A 210 40.63 -51.73 21.56
CA VAL A 210 41.89 -52.45 21.80
C VAL A 210 41.94 -53.63 20.83
N ASP A 211 42.99 -53.71 20.00
CA ASP A 211 43.23 -54.90 19.20
C ASP A 211 43.89 -55.97 20.07
N TYR A 212 43.12 -56.99 20.45
CA TYR A 212 43.58 -58.07 21.34
C TYR A 212 44.50 -59.09 20.64
N ARG A 213 44.79 -58.92 19.34
CA ARG A 213 45.73 -59.80 18.63
C ARG A 213 47.19 -59.50 18.96
N ASP A 214 47.50 -58.23 19.20
CA ASP A 214 48.86 -57.74 19.49
C ASP A 214 49.03 -57.25 20.94
N ALA A 215 47.95 -57.27 21.74
CA ALA A 215 47.97 -56.83 23.13
C ALA A 215 48.82 -57.76 24.02
N SER A 216 49.45 -57.19 25.05
CA SER A 216 50.19 -57.97 26.04
C SER A 216 49.24 -58.82 26.90
N ARG A 217 49.73 -59.96 27.41
CA ARG A 217 48.92 -60.87 28.22
C ARG A 217 48.34 -60.21 29.48
N GLU A 218 49.07 -59.25 30.05
CA GLU A 218 48.63 -58.47 31.20
C GLU A 218 47.47 -57.52 30.87
N GLU A 219 47.41 -56.99 29.66
CA GLU A 219 46.30 -56.14 29.22
C GLU A 219 45.04 -56.97 28.94
N LEU A 220 45.22 -58.16 28.36
CA LEU A 220 44.14 -59.11 28.17
C LEU A 220 43.56 -59.56 29.52
N ASP A 221 44.40 -59.91 30.50
CA ASP A 221 43.95 -60.33 31.82
C ASP A 221 43.21 -59.22 32.58
N LYS A 222 43.63 -57.95 32.40
CA LYS A 222 42.93 -56.79 32.99
C LYS A 222 41.56 -56.57 32.37
N GLU A 223 41.42 -56.70 31.06
CA GLU A 223 40.11 -56.57 30.39
C GLU A 223 39.20 -57.78 30.68
N LEU A 224 39.75 -59.00 30.75
CA LEU A 224 38.99 -60.16 31.21
C LEU A 224 38.52 -60.00 32.66
N ALA A 225 39.37 -59.49 33.55
CA ALA A 225 38.99 -59.18 34.93
C ALA A 225 37.92 -58.08 34.99
N ARG A 226 38.00 -57.06 34.14
CA ARG A 226 36.97 -56.02 34.00
C ARG A 226 35.63 -56.60 33.53
N LEU A 227 35.66 -57.60 32.65
CA LEU A 227 34.49 -58.34 32.18
C LEU A 227 34.05 -59.47 33.14
N GLY A 228 34.74 -59.64 34.27
CA GLY A 228 34.42 -60.65 35.29
C GLY A 228 34.83 -62.08 34.95
N ILE A 229 35.66 -62.27 33.92
CA ILE A 229 36.16 -63.57 33.46
C ILE A 229 37.58 -63.75 34.01
N ARG A 230 37.84 -64.86 34.72
CA ARG A 230 39.19 -65.26 35.15
C ARG A 230 39.61 -66.49 34.36
N LEU A 231 40.76 -66.42 33.69
CA LEU A 231 41.44 -67.56 33.09
C LEU A 231 42.24 -68.35 34.12
#